data_AF-A0A151ITB0-F1
#
_entry.id   AF-A0A151ITB0-F1
#
_cell.length_a   1.000
_cell.length_b   1.000
_cell.length_c   1.000
_cell.angle_alpha   90.00
_cell.angle_beta   90.00
_cell.angle_gamma   90.00
#
_symmetry.space_group_name_H-M   'P 1'
#
loop_
_entity.id
_entity.type
_entity.pdbx_description
1 polymer ?
#
loop_
_entity_poly.entity_id
_entity_poly.type
_entity_poly.pdbx_seq_one_letter_code
_entity_poly.pdbx_strand_id
1 'polypeptide(L)'
;MRDFLENAQIIKNSPLDRRDAFFGGRTGNIATRCDVAGTEKIRYIDVCSLYPYVLKTGAFRIGHPMVYIGEECSELIGVAPDVDFNSLEGLIRCKILPPRDLFHLVLPYRVRGKLLFALCRSCCETFSQAECTHSLAEREFEGTWVSCELRKAVEKGYRVSEVSKIWQYKVTRYDPDTRQGGLFTGYTNSFLQLKQEASGWSNECVDDEAKERYLREYEETEGIVLDKNNIARNPGLRSVAKLCLNSFWGKFGQRSNLPNTEIVKNYQQLVALLTNPEHEITDILPVNDEVIYVCLVEIARRSGRSFSADQRRDRGIHDGAGAAEIIRTFRIIE
;
A
#
# COMPACT_ATOMS: atom_id res chain seq x y z
N MET A 1 -35.19 -11.64 10.75
CA MET A 1 -33.83 -12.16 10.99
C MET A 1 -32.77 -11.40 10.20
N ARG A 2 -32.95 -11.15 8.89
CA ARG A 2 -32.04 -10.31 8.08
C ARG A 2 -31.94 -8.87 8.62
N ASP A 3 -33.08 -8.20 8.82
CA ASP A 3 -33.13 -6.85 9.42
C ASP A 3 -32.61 -6.80 10.87
N PHE A 4 -32.77 -7.89 11.63
CA PHE A 4 -32.24 -8.00 13.00
C PHE A 4 -30.72 -8.16 12.99
N LEU A 5 -30.16 -8.93 12.05
CA LEU A 5 -28.71 -9.08 11.89
C LEU A 5 -28.06 -7.82 11.30
N GLU A 6 -28.72 -7.14 10.35
CA GLU A 6 -28.24 -5.86 9.79
C GLU A 6 -28.25 -4.73 10.82
N ASN A 7 -29.18 -4.78 11.79
CA ASN A 7 -29.25 -3.83 12.90
C ASN A 7 -28.59 -4.29 14.19
N ALA A 8 -28.11 -5.53 14.26
CA ALA A 8 -27.42 -6.05 15.43
C ALA A 8 -26.16 -5.22 15.68
N GLN A 9 -26.07 -4.63 16.87
CA GLN A 9 -24.97 -3.76 17.29
C GLN A 9 -23.60 -4.46 17.16
N ILE A 10 -23.56 -5.78 17.31
CA ILE A 10 -22.36 -6.63 17.11
C ILE A 10 -21.86 -6.58 15.65
N ILE A 11 -22.76 -6.56 14.68
CA ILE A 11 -22.41 -6.49 13.25
C ILE A 11 -22.06 -5.04 12.88
N LYS A 12 -22.82 -4.05 13.36
CA LYS A 12 -22.49 -2.62 13.20
C LYS A 12 -21.13 -2.26 13.82
N ASN A 13 -20.75 -2.88 14.94
CA ASN A 13 -19.50 -2.61 15.65
C ASN A 13 -18.35 -3.56 15.30
N SER A 14 -18.48 -4.35 14.22
CA SER A 14 -17.38 -5.22 13.78
C SER A 14 -16.10 -4.41 13.53
N PRO A 15 -14.93 -4.88 13.97
CA PRO A 15 -13.68 -4.13 13.84
C PRO A 15 -13.35 -3.83 12.37
N LEU A 16 -12.63 -2.73 12.12
CA LEU A 16 -12.10 -2.44 10.79
C LEU A 16 -11.11 -3.53 10.36
N ASP A 17 -11.13 -3.91 9.09
CA ASP A 17 -10.03 -4.68 8.52
C ASP A 17 -8.93 -3.72 8.04
N ARG A 18 -7.76 -3.79 8.68
CA ARG A 18 -6.58 -3.00 8.30
C ARG A 18 -6.17 -3.24 6.85
N ARG A 19 -6.52 -4.39 6.27
CA ARG A 19 -6.22 -4.74 4.87
C ARG A 19 -7.04 -3.98 3.86
N ASP A 20 -8.20 -3.46 4.27
CA ASP A 20 -9.06 -2.66 3.39
C ASP A 20 -8.41 -1.33 3.04
N ALA A 21 -7.63 -0.76 3.98
CA ALA A 21 -6.87 0.46 3.78
C ALA A 21 -5.43 0.24 3.27
N PHE A 22 -5.02 -1.01 3.03
CA PHE A 22 -3.65 -1.32 2.61
C PHE A 22 -3.59 -1.54 1.10
N PHE A 23 -3.19 -0.52 0.36
CA PHE A 23 -3.10 -0.53 -1.11
C PHE A 23 -1.65 -0.62 -1.61
N GLY A 24 -1.50 -1.05 -2.87
CA GLY A 24 -0.21 -1.11 -3.55
C GLY A 24 0.18 0.23 -4.18
N GLY A 25 1.23 0.21 -5.00
CA GLY A 25 1.62 1.38 -5.79
C GLY A 25 0.52 1.81 -6.76
N ARG A 26 0.44 3.13 -7.00
CA ARG A 26 -0.42 3.69 -8.05
C ARG A 26 0.21 3.41 -9.41
N THR A 27 -0.52 2.72 -10.27
CA THR A 27 -0.19 2.57 -11.69
C THR A 27 -1.37 3.11 -12.48
N GLY A 28 -1.10 3.99 -13.45
CA GLY A 28 -2.16 4.63 -14.22
C GLY A 28 -1.64 5.10 -15.56
N ASN A 29 -2.31 4.69 -16.62
CA ASN A 29 -1.96 5.06 -17.97
C ASN A 29 -2.82 6.25 -18.44
N ILE A 30 -2.18 7.36 -18.81
CA ILE A 30 -2.85 8.54 -19.36
C ILE A 30 -2.93 8.46 -20.89
N ALA A 31 -1.90 7.92 -21.54
CA ALA A 31 -1.78 7.83 -22.99
C ALA A 31 -1.08 6.52 -23.37
N THR A 32 -1.75 5.69 -24.16
CA THR A 32 -1.20 4.41 -24.63
C THR A 32 -0.04 4.57 -25.60
N ARG A 33 0.00 5.68 -26.34
CA ARG A 33 1.07 6.01 -27.29
C ARG A 33 1.25 7.52 -27.37
N CYS A 34 2.51 7.95 -27.39
CA CYS A 34 2.88 9.35 -27.62
C CYS A 34 4.03 9.36 -28.62
N ASP A 35 3.76 9.83 -29.83
CA ASP A 35 4.77 10.02 -30.86
C ASP A 35 5.31 11.45 -30.77
N VAL A 36 6.62 11.60 -30.92
CA VAL A 36 7.33 12.88 -30.82
C VAL A 36 7.42 13.50 -32.21
N ALA A 37 6.97 14.75 -32.37
CA ALA A 37 7.11 15.48 -33.64
C ALA A 37 8.20 16.57 -33.55
N GLY A 38 9.09 16.61 -34.54
CA GLY A 38 10.11 17.67 -34.67
C GLY A 38 11.09 17.71 -33.50
N THR A 39 11.02 18.77 -32.69
CA THR A 39 11.95 19.05 -31.57
C THR A 39 11.38 18.70 -30.19
N GLU A 40 10.20 18.10 -30.13
CA GLU A 40 9.60 17.65 -28.88
C GLU A 40 10.52 16.65 -28.16
N LYS A 41 10.44 16.61 -26.83
CA LYS A 41 11.18 15.65 -26.01
C LYS A 41 10.27 15.05 -24.97
N ILE A 42 10.38 13.74 -24.81
CA ILE A 42 9.75 13.01 -23.72
C ILE A 42 10.75 12.94 -22.57
N ARG A 43 10.31 13.28 -21.35
CA ARG A 43 11.12 13.24 -20.13
C ARG A 43 10.59 12.16 -19.21
N TYR A 44 11.49 11.55 -18.45
CA TYR A 44 11.19 10.56 -17.43
C TYR A 44 11.70 11.07 -16.09
N ILE A 45 10.87 10.94 -15.05
CA ILE A 45 11.25 11.25 -13.67
C ILE A 45 11.04 9.99 -12.85
N ASP A 46 12.08 9.60 -12.13
CA ASP A 46 12.08 8.47 -11.19
C ASP A 46 12.32 8.97 -9.78
N VAL A 47 11.54 8.47 -8.82
CA VAL A 47 11.84 8.67 -7.41
C VAL A 47 12.77 7.56 -6.95
N CYS A 48 14.04 7.90 -6.81
CA CYS A 48 15.07 6.98 -6.32
C CYS A 48 14.76 6.49 -4.90
N SER A 49 14.32 5.23 -4.77
CA SER A 49 14.05 4.59 -3.47
C SER A 49 12.86 5.19 -2.71
N LEU A 50 11.73 5.41 -3.40
CA LEU A 50 10.49 5.95 -2.81
C LEU A 50 10.07 5.29 -1.47
N TYR A 51 9.96 3.95 -1.42
CA TYR A 51 9.55 3.27 -0.18
C TYR A 51 10.55 3.46 0.97
N PRO A 52 11.87 3.26 0.78
CA PRO A 52 12.87 3.63 1.77
C PRO A 52 12.77 5.08 2.26
N TYR A 53 12.58 6.04 1.36
CA TYR A 53 12.39 7.43 1.74
C TYR A 53 11.20 7.59 2.69
N VAL A 54 10.04 7.01 2.34
CA VAL A 54 8.85 7.03 3.20
C VAL A 54 9.08 6.29 4.53
N LEU A 55 9.82 5.18 4.55
CA LEU A 55 10.18 4.45 5.78
C LEU A 55 11.02 5.30 6.74
N LYS A 56 11.90 6.14 6.18
CA LYS A 56 12.74 7.05 6.95
C LYS A 56 11.94 8.26 7.44
N THR A 57 11.26 8.97 6.56
CA THR A 57 10.70 10.31 6.86
C THR A 57 9.22 10.31 7.24
N GLY A 58 8.51 9.23 6.93
CA GLY A 58 7.07 9.11 7.13
C GLY A 58 6.66 8.93 8.59
N ALA A 59 5.38 9.24 8.86
CA ALA A 59 4.74 8.94 10.14
C ALA A 59 4.27 7.48 10.16
N PHE A 60 4.69 6.73 11.18
CA PHE A 60 4.30 5.33 11.38
C PHE A 60 3.51 5.14 12.66
N ARG A 61 2.46 4.33 12.55
CA ARG A 61 1.53 3.99 13.63
C ARG A 61 2.17 2.96 14.57
N ILE A 62 2.05 3.19 15.87
CA ILE A 62 2.58 2.31 16.92
C ILE A 62 1.51 1.94 17.94
N GLY A 63 1.62 0.73 18.49
CA GLY A 63 0.72 0.22 19.52
C GLY A 63 -0.69 -0.13 19.01
N HIS A 64 -1.63 -0.22 19.94
CA HIS A 64 -3.04 -0.50 19.67
C HIS A 64 -3.82 0.79 19.39
N PRO A 65 -4.83 0.74 18.49
CA PRO A 65 -5.64 1.92 18.21
C PRO A 65 -6.60 2.24 19.35
N MET A 66 -6.91 3.52 19.52
CA MET A 66 -8.15 3.96 20.13
C MET A 66 -9.24 3.90 19.07
N VAL A 67 -10.38 3.28 19.41
CA VAL A 67 -11.48 3.01 18.49
C VAL A 67 -12.64 3.92 18.82
N TYR A 68 -13.12 4.65 17.81
CA TYR A 68 -14.30 5.51 17.89
C TYR A 68 -15.36 5.02 16.91
N ILE A 69 -16.62 5.02 17.32
CA ILE A 69 -17.76 4.51 16.53
C ILE A 69 -18.94 5.47 16.60
N GLY A 70 -19.58 5.73 15.46
CA GLY A 70 -20.81 6.53 15.42
C GLY A 70 -20.58 7.98 15.87
N GLU A 71 -21.37 8.44 16.85
CA GLU A 71 -21.34 9.84 17.33
C GLU A 71 -19.98 10.27 17.87
N GLU A 72 -19.21 9.36 18.47
CA GLU A 72 -17.84 9.61 18.93
C GLU A 72 -16.90 10.06 17.81
N CYS A 73 -17.17 9.65 16.56
CA CYS A 73 -16.41 10.12 15.41
C CYS A 73 -16.68 11.61 15.17
N SER A 74 -17.94 12.03 15.21
CA SER A 74 -18.36 13.41 14.98
C SER A 74 -17.84 14.37 16.05
N GLU A 75 -17.75 13.92 17.30
CA GLU A 75 -17.12 14.71 18.38
C GLU A 75 -15.63 14.96 18.12
N LEU A 76 -14.96 14.01 17.46
CA LEU A 76 -13.52 14.06 17.21
C LEU A 76 -13.15 14.88 15.97
N ILE A 77 -13.97 14.85 14.91
CA ILE A 77 -13.65 15.46 13.61
C ILE A 77 -14.63 16.53 13.15
N GLY A 78 -15.71 16.78 13.90
CA GLY A 78 -16.85 17.56 13.43
C GLY A 78 -17.84 16.74 12.60
N VAL A 79 -18.87 17.41 12.10
CA VAL A 79 -19.99 16.81 11.37
C VAL A 79 -19.82 17.04 9.87
N ALA A 80 -20.16 16.03 9.07
CA ALA A 80 -20.19 16.16 7.61
C ALA A 80 -21.08 17.33 7.14
N PRO A 81 -20.70 18.07 6.09
CA PRO A 81 -19.51 17.85 5.24
C PRO A 81 -18.20 18.46 5.79
N ASP A 82 -18.27 19.25 6.85
CA ASP A 82 -17.16 20.04 7.40
C ASP A 82 -16.31 19.23 8.40
N VAL A 83 -15.83 18.07 7.95
CA VAL A 83 -14.97 17.20 8.75
C VAL A 83 -13.50 17.64 8.70
N ASP A 84 -12.81 17.56 9.84
CA ASP A 84 -11.38 17.83 9.95
C ASP A 84 -10.58 16.56 10.29
N PHE A 85 -9.66 16.19 9.39
CA PHE A 85 -8.75 15.06 9.58
C PHE A 85 -7.33 15.49 9.97
N ASN A 86 -7.06 16.79 10.19
CA ASN A 86 -5.71 17.31 10.42
C ASN A 86 -5.05 16.82 11.71
N SER A 87 -5.86 16.55 12.74
CA SER A 87 -5.39 16.01 14.02
C SER A 87 -5.40 14.48 14.08
N LEU A 88 -5.82 13.80 13.00
CA LEU A 88 -5.98 12.35 12.99
C LEU A 88 -4.85 11.62 12.29
N GLU A 89 -4.41 10.54 12.93
CA GLU A 89 -3.39 9.64 12.45
C GLU A 89 -3.89 8.21 12.63
N GLY A 90 -4.50 7.69 11.57
CA GLY A 90 -5.32 6.50 11.72
C GLY A 90 -5.94 5.94 10.45
N LEU A 91 -6.81 4.96 10.68
CA LEU A 91 -7.68 4.39 9.66
C LEU A 91 -9.10 4.91 9.87
N ILE A 92 -9.74 5.33 8.79
CA ILE A 92 -11.08 5.91 8.85
C ILE A 92 -11.94 5.18 7.82
N ARG A 93 -13.08 4.68 8.28
CA ARG A 93 -14.12 4.15 7.40
C ARG A 93 -15.21 5.17 7.20
N CYS A 94 -15.38 5.63 5.97
CA CYS A 94 -16.33 6.68 5.63
C CYS A 94 -17.00 6.44 4.29
N LYS A 95 -18.09 7.18 4.08
CA LYS A 95 -18.66 7.44 2.76
C LYS A 95 -18.15 8.78 2.25
N ILE A 96 -17.71 8.78 1.00
CA ILE A 96 -17.10 9.94 0.39
C ILE A 96 -17.48 10.07 -1.08
N LEU A 97 -17.90 11.28 -1.44
CA LEU A 97 -18.30 11.66 -2.78
C LEU A 97 -17.14 12.35 -3.50
N PRO A 98 -16.63 11.79 -4.62
CA PRO A 98 -15.60 12.45 -5.41
C PRO A 98 -16.14 13.66 -6.20
N PRO A 99 -15.27 14.63 -6.56
CA PRO A 99 -15.62 15.68 -7.50
C PRO A 99 -15.93 15.11 -8.89
N ARG A 100 -16.54 15.90 -9.78
CA ARG A 100 -16.89 15.43 -11.15
C ARG A 100 -15.71 15.48 -12.12
N ASP A 101 -14.79 16.42 -11.94
CA ASP A 101 -13.70 16.66 -12.87
C ASP A 101 -12.38 16.80 -12.10
N LEU A 102 -11.71 15.66 -11.93
CA LEU A 102 -10.41 15.60 -11.28
C LEU A 102 -9.51 14.68 -12.09
N PHE A 103 -8.44 15.27 -12.63
CA PHE A 103 -7.49 14.54 -13.47
C PHE A 103 -6.66 13.53 -12.67
N HIS A 104 -6.08 13.97 -11.54
CA HIS A 104 -5.31 13.11 -10.65
C HIS A 104 -6.17 12.64 -9.48
N LEU A 105 -6.92 11.57 -9.74
CA LEU A 105 -7.76 10.87 -8.77
C LEU A 105 -6.96 10.50 -7.52
N VAL A 106 -7.53 10.61 -6.32
CA VAL A 106 -6.77 10.45 -5.07
C VAL A 106 -7.00 9.09 -4.44
N LEU A 107 -8.27 8.74 -4.18
CA LEU A 107 -8.58 7.57 -3.37
C LEU A 107 -8.58 6.27 -4.18
N PRO A 108 -7.88 5.24 -3.72
CA PRO A 108 -7.95 3.91 -4.29
C PRO A 108 -9.28 3.23 -3.95
N TYR A 109 -9.76 2.40 -4.88
CA TYR A 109 -10.92 1.54 -4.69
C TYR A 109 -10.65 0.17 -5.31
N ARG A 110 -10.92 -0.89 -4.53
CA ARG A 110 -10.76 -2.28 -5.00
C ARG A 110 -12.10 -2.82 -5.45
N VAL A 111 -12.16 -3.29 -6.70
CA VAL A 111 -13.35 -3.92 -7.25
C VAL A 111 -12.97 -5.05 -8.19
N ARG A 112 -13.62 -6.21 -8.04
CA ARG A 112 -13.36 -7.44 -8.81
C ARG A 112 -11.86 -7.79 -8.92
N GLY A 113 -11.12 -7.68 -7.82
CA GLY A 113 -9.69 -8.00 -7.76
C GLY A 113 -8.75 -6.96 -8.39
N LYS A 114 -9.28 -5.85 -8.91
CA LYS A 114 -8.50 -4.76 -9.51
C LYS A 114 -8.45 -3.55 -8.57
N LEU A 115 -7.31 -2.85 -8.57
CA LEU A 115 -7.15 -1.57 -7.92
C LEU A 115 -7.44 -0.47 -8.95
N LEU A 116 -8.46 0.33 -8.71
CA LEU A 116 -8.87 1.43 -9.57
C LEU A 116 -8.90 2.74 -8.81
N PHE A 117 -8.78 3.82 -9.56
CA PHE A 117 -9.06 5.17 -9.09
C PHE A 117 -10.18 5.69 -9.98
N ALA A 118 -11.29 6.14 -9.41
CA ALA A 118 -12.47 6.54 -10.17
C ALA A 118 -13.26 7.65 -9.45
N LEU A 119 -14.09 8.38 -10.21
CA LEU A 119 -14.97 9.44 -9.69
C LEU A 119 -16.43 9.00 -9.51
N CYS A 120 -16.72 7.73 -9.79
CA CYS A 120 -18.03 7.13 -9.65
C CYS A 120 -17.89 5.65 -9.27
N ARG A 121 -18.46 5.27 -8.13
CA ARG A 121 -18.51 3.87 -7.69
C ARG A 121 -19.22 2.97 -8.69
N SER A 122 -20.43 3.32 -9.13
CA SER A 122 -21.19 2.50 -10.09
C SER A 122 -20.48 2.30 -11.45
N CYS A 123 -19.84 3.34 -12.00
CA CYS A 123 -19.03 3.18 -13.23
C CYS A 123 -17.84 2.24 -13.01
N CYS A 124 -17.20 2.35 -11.85
CA CYS A 124 -16.05 1.51 -11.47
C CYS A 124 -16.45 0.04 -11.33
N GLU A 125 -17.60 -0.23 -10.69
CA GLU A 125 -18.14 -1.58 -10.50
C GLU A 125 -18.57 -2.26 -11.80
N THR A 126 -19.08 -1.48 -12.76
CA THR A 126 -19.54 -1.95 -14.08
C THR A 126 -18.45 -1.90 -15.15
N PHE A 127 -17.29 -1.31 -14.86
CA PHE A 127 -16.23 -1.01 -15.83
C PHE A 127 -16.75 -0.20 -17.03
N SER A 128 -17.71 0.70 -16.78
CA SER A 128 -18.28 1.55 -17.82
C SER A 128 -17.27 2.56 -18.33
N GLN A 129 -17.18 2.69 -19.66
CA GLN A 129 -16.39 3.72 -20.35
C GLN A 129 -17.26 4.85 -20.92
N ALA A 130 -18.58 4.76 -20.75
CA ALA A 130 -19.51 5.78 -21.21
C ALA A 130 -19.48 7.02 -20.31
N GLU A 131 -20.00 8.13 -20.82
CA GLU A 131 -20.20 9.34 -20.02
C GLU A 131 -21.08 9.03 -18.80
N CYS A 132 -20.63 9.47 -17.62
CA CYS A 132 -21.27 9.10 -16.36
C CYS A 132 -22.54 9.93 -16.10
N THR A 133 -23.69 9.28 -16.16
CA THR A 133 -25.01 9.88 -15.83
C THR A 133 -25.52 9.56 -14.43
N HIS A 134 -24.76 8.79 -13.64
CA HIS A 134 -25.13 8.39 -12.28
C HIS A 134 -25.37 9.58 -11.33
N SER A 135 -26.31 9.37 -10.41
CA SER A 135 -26.64 10.28 -9.30
C SER A 135 -25.50 10.40 -8.29
N LEU A 136 -25.59 11.36 -7.37
CA LEU A 136 -24.55 11.55 -6.34
C LEU A 136 -24.41 10.31 -5.43
N ALA A 137 -25.53 9.69 -5.04
CA ALA A 137 -25.53 8.49 -4.20
C ALA A 137 -24.88 7.27 -4.89
N GLU A 138 -25.08 7.12 -6.20
CA GLU A 138 -24.45 6.04 -6.99
C GLU A 138 -22.94 6.27 -7.22
N ARG A 139 -22.51 7.54 -7.19
CA ARG A 139 -21.10 7.90 -7.35
C ARG A 139 -20.29 7.74 -6.07
N GLU A 140 -20.93 7.85 -4.92
CA GLU A 140 -20.32 7.80 -3.61
C GLU A 140 -19.65 6.45 -3.33
N PHE A 141 -18.46 6.52 -2.72
CA PHE A 141 -17.69 5.35 -2.30
C PHE A 141 -17.83 5.14 -0.80
N GLU A 142 -17.98 3.90 -0.37
CA GLU A 142 -17.75 3.48 1.01
C GLU A 142 -16.46 2.68 1.07
N GLY A 143 -15.58 3.00 2.02
CA GLY A 143 -14.29 2.33 2.15
C GLY A 143 -13.55 2.73 3.41
N THR A 144 -12.38 2.14 3.59
CA THR A 144 -11.46 2.47 4.69
C THR A 144 -10.17 3.02 4.09
N TRP A 145 -9.73 4.19 4.54
CA TRP A 145 -8.52 4.86 4.05
C TRP A 145 -7.67 5.38 5.21
N VAL A 146 -6.40 5.72 4.91
CA VAL A 146 -5.51 6.36 5.89
C VAL A 146 -5.83 7.86 5.97
N SER A 147 -5.72 8.46 7.15
CA SER A 147 -6.02 9.89 7.36
C SER A 147 -5.30 10.83 6.39
N CYS A 148 -4.04 10.55 6.04
CA CYS A 148 -3.29 11.37 5.07
C CYS A 148 -3.88 11.33 3.65
N GLU A 149 -4.43 10.18 3.22
CA GLU A 149 -5.10 10.05 1.92
C GLU A 149 -6.42 10.83 1.93
N LEU A 150 -7.17 10.77 3.04
CA LEU A 150 -8.43 11.50 3.18
C LEU A 150 -8.21 13.01 3.25
N ARG A 151 -7.18 13.49 3.96
CA ARG A 151 -6.78 14.90 3.94
C ARG A 151 -6.52 15.38 2.51
N LYS A 152 -5.75 14.60 1.74
CA LYS A 152 -5.48 14.93 0.34
C LYS A 152 -6.73 14.87 -0.53
N ALA A 153 -7.64 13.93 -0.27
CA ALA A 153 -8.90 13.84 -1.00
C ALA A 153 -9.78 15.07 -0.74
N VAL A 154 -9.95 15.47 0.52
CA VAL A 154 -10.73 16.67 0.87
C VAL A 154 -10.11 17.92 0.23
N GLU A 155 -8.77 18.08 0.28
CA GLU A 155 -8.05 19.15 -0.42
C GLU A 155 -8.34 19.17 -1.94
N LYS A 156 -8.52 18.00 -2.56
CA LYS A 156 -8.86 17.86 -3.98
C LYS A 156 -10.37 17.89 -4.26
N GLY A 157 -11.20 18.30 -3.30
CA GLY A 157 -12.62 18.55 -3.48
C GLY A 157 -13.53 17.33 -3.29
N TYR A 158 -13.03 16.25 -2.67
CA TYR A 158 -13.89 15.16 -2.21
C TYR A 158 -14.71 15.62 -1.01
N ARG A 159 -15.96 15.18 -0.92
CA ARG A 159 -16.87 15.53 0.17
C ARG A 159 -17.23 14.30 0.98
N VAL A 160 -16.90 14.32 2.26
CA VAL A 160 -17.28 13.24 3.18
C VAL A 160 -18.75 13.43 3.55
N SER A 161 -19.54 12.37 3.46
CA SER A 161 -20.96 12.38 3.81
C SER A 161 -21.23 11.70 5.14
N GLU A 162 -20.46 10.67 5.49
CA GLU A 162 -20.63 9.90 6.71
C GLU A 162 -19.28 9.32 7.16
N VAL A 163 -18.95 9.44 8.45
CA VAL A 163 -17.83 8.71 9.05
C VAL A 163 -18.39 7.70 10.04
N SER A 164 -18.12 6.43 9.78
CA SER A 164 -18.70 5.34 10.56
C SER A 164 -17.79 4.91 11.71
N LYS A 165 -16.47 4.89 11.48
CA LYS A 165 -15.46 4.39 12.44
C LYS A 165 -14.10 5.05 12.22
N ILE A 166 -13.41 5.29 13.33
CA ILE A 166 -12.03 5.79 13.35
C ILE A 166 -11.18 4.91 14.25
N TRP A 167 -10.04 4.46 13.74
CA TRP A 167 -8.97 3.85 14.51
C TRP A 167 -7.80 4.82 14.58
N GLN A 168 -7.70 5.55 15.68
CA GLN A 168 -6.64 6.52 15.94
C GLN A 168 -5.44 5.81 16.57
N TYR A 169 -4.24 6.09 16.09
CA TYR A 169 -3.01 5.52 16.61
C TYR A 169 -2.10 6.60 17.18
N LYS A 170 -1.22 6.18 18.09
CA LYS A 170 0.00 6.94 18.35
C LYS A 170 0.90 6.83 17.12
N VAL A 171 1.60 7.91 16.78
CA VAL A 171 2.55 7.92 15.68
C VAL A 171 3.95 8.28 16.16
N THR A 172 4.94 7.72 15.47
CA THR A 172 6.33 8.18 15.52
C THR A 172 6.72 8.65 14.12
N ARG A 173 7.52 9.71 14.06
CA ARG A 173 8.00 10.31 12.81
C ARG A 173 9.46 10.71 13.00
N TYR A 174 10.23 10.64 11.92
CA TYR A 174 11.56 11.21 11.90
C TYR A 174 11.48 12.73 11.78
N ASP A 175 12.27 13.41 12.60
CA ASP A 175 12.45 14.86 12.57
C ASP A 175 13.73 15.18 11.77
N PRO A 176 13.62 15.82 10.59
CA PRO A 176 14.77 16.19 9.78
C PRO A 176 15.70 17.21 10.43
N ASP A 177 15.17 18.09 11.29
CA ASP A 177 15.93 19.19 11.90
C ASP A 177 16.81 18.67 13.03
N THR A 178 16.23 17.83 13.90
CA THR A 178 16.99 17.21 15.01
C THR A 178 17.70 15.91 14.60
N ARG A 179 17.37 15.36 13.42
CA ARG A 179 17.83 14.05 12.91
C ARG A 179 17.53 12.88 13.86
N GLN A 180 16.41 12.98 14.58
CA GLN A 180 16.00 11.98 15.57
C GLN A 180 14.61 11.41 15.29
N GLY A 181 14.31 10.29 15.95
CA GLY A 181 13.02 9.61 15.82
C GLY A 181 12.89 8.80 14.53
N GLY A 182 11.63 8.49 14.19
CA GLY A 182 11.26 7.60 13.10
C GLY A 182 11.49 6.13 13.43
N LEU A 183 10.52 5.30 13.06
CA LEU A 183 10.51 3.88 13.43
C LEU A 183 11.60 3.08 12.70
N PHE A 184 11.89 3.45 11.45
CA PHE A 184 12.75 2.68 10.55
C PHE A 184 13.98 3.44 10.07
N THR A 185 14.26 4.61 10.67
CA THR A 185 15.38 5.49 10.31
C THR A 185 16.72 4.75 10.36
N GLY A 186 17.03 4.08 11.47
CA GLY A 186 18.29 3.36 11.65
C GLY A 186 18.49 2.26 10.61
N TYR A 187 17.48 1.40 10.42
CA TYR A 187 17.50 0.36 9.39
C TYR A 187 17.73 0.94 8.00
N THR A 188 16.98 2.00 7.65
CA THR A 188 17.06 2.61 6.32
C THR A 188 18.43 3.26 6.09
N ASN A 189 18.95 3.99 7.08
CA ASN A 189 20.26 4.64 6.98
C ASN A 189 21.39 3.62 6.81
N SER A 190 21.40 2.52 7.59
CA SER A 190 22.43 1.49 7.48
C SER A 190 22.47 0.85 6.08
N PHE A 191 21.31 0.48 5.52
CA PHE A 191 21.30 -0.15 4.20
C PHE A 191 21.44 0.85 3.04
N LEU A 192 21.05 2.13 3.22
CA LEU A 192 21.35 3.18 2.25
C LEU A 192 22.85 3.45 2.19
N GLN A 193 23.52 3.58 3.35
CA GLN A 193 24.97 3.71 3.44
C GLN A 193 25.66 2.56 2.70
N LEU A 194 25.34 1.31 3.07
CA LEU A 194 25.94 0.12 2.46
C LEU A 194 25.70 0.06 0.95
N LYS A 195 24.49 0.39 0.50
CA LYS A 195 24.13 0.45 -0.92
C LYS A 195 24.95 1.51 -1.65
N GLN A 196 25.18 2.66 -1.02
CA GLN A 196 25.88 3.79 -1.61
C GLN A 196 27.38 3.53 -1.70
N GLU A 197 28.00 3.06 -0.62
CA GLU A 197 29.41 2.65 -0.57
C GLU A 197 29.72 1.55 -1.60
N ALA A 198 28.87 0.52 -1.69
CA ALA A 198 29.00 -0.55 -2.67
C ALA A 198 28.74 -0.12 -4.13
N SER A 199 28.24 1.10 -4.38
CA SER A 199 28.09 1.60 -5.75
C SER A 199 29.40 2.06 -6.36
N GLY A 200 30.39 2.37 -5.52
CA GLY A 200 31.57 3.12 -5.93
C GLY A 200 31.27 4.60 -6.16
N TRP A 201 32.31 5.31 -6.59
CA TRP A 201 32.24 6.75 -6.87
C TRP A 201 31.35 7.08 -8.07
N SER A 202 30.66 8.21 -7.99
CA SER A 202 29.95 8.79 -9.13
C SER A 202 30.94 9.20 -10.23
N ASN A 203 30.47 9.29 -11.48
CA ASN A 203 31.26 9.81 -12.60
C ASN A 203 31.70 11.27 -12.38
N GLU A 204 31.01 12.00 -11.50
CA GLU A 204 31.31 13.39 -11.13
C GLU A 204 32.46 13.51 -10.10
N CYS A 205 32.83 12.41 -9.44
CA CYS A 205 33.88 12.37 -8.42
C CYS A 205 35.26 12.05 -9.03
N VAL A 206 35.73 12.92 -9.92
CA VAL A 206 36.96 12.73 -10.70
C VAL A 206 38.25 12.99 -9.89
N ASP A 207 38.19 13.90 -8.92
CA ASP A 207 39.31 14.29 -8.07
C ASP A 207 38.93 14.19 -6.57
N ASP A 208 39.91 14.42 -5.69
CA ASP A 208 39.69 14.27 -4.25
C ASP A 208 38.80 15.38 -3.67
N GLU A 209 38.81 16.59 -4.23
CA GLU A 209 37.86 17.65 -3.81
C GLU A 209 36.42 17.28 -4.12
N ALA A 210 36.16 16.70 -5.31
CA ALA A 210 34.85 16.24 -5.72
C ALA A 210 34.36 15.06 -4.88
N LYS A 211 35.27 14.16 -4.46
CA LYS A 211 34.94 13.08 -3.51
C LYS A 211 34.56 13.63 -2.14
N GLU A 212 35.35 14.56 -1.59
CA GLU A 212 35.04 15.16 -0.29
C GLU A 212 33.74 15.98 -0.34
N ARG A 213 33.48 16.68 -1.44
CA ARG A 213 32.21 17.38 -1.67
C ARG A 213 31.04 16.40 -1.67
N TYR A 214 31.16 15.29 -2.39
CA TYR A 214 30.13 14.24 -2.44
C TYR A 214 29.81 13.67 -1.04
N LEU A 215 30.82 13.42 -0.21
CA LEU A 215 30.64 12.93 1.15
C LEU A 215 29.86 13.94 2.02
N ARG A 216 30.25 15.22 1.95
CA ARG A 216 29.56 16.30 2.69
C ARG A 216 28.12 16.48 2.24
N GLU A 217 27.86 16.50 0.93
CA GLU A 217 26.51 16.64 0.38
C GLU A 217 25.61 15.47 0.79
N TYR A 218 26.14 14.25 0.82
CA TYR A 218 25.40 13.07 1.27
C TYR A 218 25.08 13.14 2.76
N GLU A 219 26.03 13.57 3.60
CA GLU A 219 25.79 13.77 5.03
C GLU A 219 24.80 14.92 5.30
N GLU A 220 24.88 16.02 4.54
CA GLU A 220 23.97 17.16 4.66
C GLU A 220 22.54 16.76 4.28
N THR A 221 22.39 16.13 3.12
CA THR A 221 21.08 15.79 2.54
C THR A 221 20.43 14.60 3.24
N GLU A 222 21.19 13.52 3.47
CA GLU A 222 20.66 12.27 4.00
C GLU A 222 20.92 12.10 5.51
N GLY A 223 21.82 12.87 6.12
CA GLY A 223 22.23 12.62 7.50
C GLY A 223 22.97 11.28 7.67
N ILE A 224 23.61 10.79 6.61
CA ILE A 224 24.34 9.53 6.60
C ILE A 224 25.80 9.83 6.29
N VAL A 225 26.69 9.41 7.18
CA VAL A 225 28.14 9.50 6.96
C VAL A 225 28.60 8.27 6.20
N LEU A 226 29.17 8.47 5.00
CA LEU A 226 29.76 7.38 4.22
C LEU A 226 31.23 7.20 4.60
N ASP A 227 31.71 5.96 4.67
CA ASP A 227 33.12 5.66 4.86
C ASP A 227 33.83 5.65 3.51
N LYS A 228 34.71 6.65 3.31
CA LYS A 228 35.54 6.81 2.11
C LYS A 228 36.29 5.53 1.73
N ASN A 229 36.72 4.74 2.70
CA ASN A 229 37.49 3.51 2.46
C ASN A 229 36.62 2.35 1.96
N ASN A 230 35.32 2.39 2.24
CA ASN A 230 34.36 1.37 1.82
C ASN A 230 33.75 1.67 0.45
N ILE A 231 33.97 2.88 -0.10
CA ILE A 231 33.45 3.26 -1.42
C ILE A 231 34.21 2.52 -2.52
N ALA A 232 33.65 1.40 -2.95
CA ALA A 232 34.18 0.56 -4.01
C ALA A 232 33.03 -0.15 -4.72
N ARG A 233 33.16 -0.30 -6.05
CA ARG A 233 32.14 -0.96 -6.86
C ARG A 233 32.04 -2.43 -6.48
N ASN A 234 30.96 -2.79 -5.79
CA ASN A 234 30.63 -4.16 -5.40
C ASN A 234 29.16 -4.47 -5.78
N PRO A 235 28.93 -5.03 -6.98
CA PRO A 235 27.58 -5.32 -7.48
C PRO A 235 26.78 -6.27 -6.59
N GLY A 236 27.44 -7.27 -5.98
CA GLY A 236 26.79 -8.26 -5.12
C GLY A 236 26.29 -7.62 -3.83
N LEU A 237 27.16 -6.90 -3.12
CA LEU A 237 26.81 -6.22 -1.88
C LEU A 237 25.75 -5.14 -2.10
N ARG A 238 25.87 -4.38 -3.21
CA ARG A 238 24.86 -3.39 -3.61
C ARG A 238 23.49 -4.05 -3.82
N SER A 239 23.45 -5.22 -4.46
CA SER A 239 22.21 -5.96 -4.70
C SER A 239 21.56 -6.38 -3.38
N VAL A 240 22.35 -6.93 -2.44
CA VAL A 240 21.89 -7.33 -1.11
C VAL A 240 21.33 -6.13 -0.34
N ALA A 241 22.07 -5.02 -0.29
CA ALA A 241 21.63 -3.80 0.39
C ALA A 241 20.32 -3.25 -0.19
N LYS A 242 20.20 -3.22 -1.54
CA LYS A 242 18.96 -2.83 -2.22
C LYS A 242 17.80 -3.79 -1.90
N LEU A 243 18.07 -5.09 -1.83
CA LEU A 243 17.05 -6.08 -1.48
C LEU A 243 16.54 -5.84 -0.07
N CYS A 244 17.43 -5.63 0.91
CA CYS A 244 17.05 -5.32 2.30
C CYS A 244 16.18 -4.06 2.39
N LEU A 245 16.50 -3.00 1.64
CA LEU A 245 15.69 -1.79 1.60
C LEU A 245 14.28 -2.03 1.02
N ASN A 246 14.18 -2.76 -0.09
CA ASN A 246 12.93 -2.92 -0.82
C ASN A 246 11.99 -3.97 -0.21
N SER A 247 12.54 -5.04 0.35
CA SER A 247 11.74 -6.17 0.86
C SER A 247 11.23 -5.99 2.29
N PHE A 248 11.81 -5.04 3.04
CA PHE A 248 11.43 -4.78 4.43
C PHE A 248 9.96 -4.39 4.58
N TRP A 249 9.49 -3.37 3.83
CA TRP A 249 8.08 -2.99 3.87
C TRP A 249 7.13 -4.11 3.41
N GLY A 250 7.57 -4.89 2.42
CA GLY A 250 6.82 -6.04 1.92
C GLY A 250 6.51 -7.07 3.00
N LYS A 251 7.39 -7.23 4.01
CA LYS A 251 7.16 -8.13 5.14
C LYS A 251 6.04 -7.65 6.07
N PHE A 252 5.95 -6.36 6.35
CA PHE A 252 4.80 -5.80 7.09
C PHE A 252 3.49 -5.93 6.30
N GLY A 253 3.58 -5.89 4.97
CA GLY A 253 2.46 -6.13 4.07
C GLY A 253 2.13 -7.61 3.82
N GLN A 254 2.91 -8.56 4.31
CA GLN A 254 2.75 -9.98 3.96
C GLN A 254 1.40 -10.51 4.48
N ARG A 255 0.66 -11.23 3.62
CA ARG A 255 -0.61 -11.88 4.02
C ARG A 255 -0.33 -12.98 5.04
N SER A 256 -1.14 -13.05 6.09
CA SER A 256 -1.03 -14.09 7.13
C SER A 256 -1.71 -15.40 6.73
N ASN A 257 -2.59 -15.37 5.73
CA ASN A 257 -3.43 -16.49 5.30
C ASN A 257 -2.96 -17.05 3.94
N LEU A 258 -1.65 -17.25 3.78
CA LEU A 258 -1.13 -17.86 2.55
C LEU A 258 -1.57 -19.33 2.48
N PRO A 259 -1.99 -19.83 1.30
CA PRO A 259 -2.24 -21.24 1.12
C PRO A 259 -0.95 -22.03 1.36
N ASN A 260 -1.01 -22.98 2.25
CA ASN A 260 0.02 -23.97 2.50
C ASN A 260 -0.36 -25.26 1.79
N THR A 261 0.63 -25.96 1.25
CA THR A 261 0.43 -27.28 0.63
C THR A 261 1.03 -28.33 1.55
N GLU A 262 0.18 -29.19 2.10
CA GLU A 262 0.57 -30.36 2.87
C GLU A 262 0.68 -31.58 1.96
N ILE A 263 1.76 -32.34 2.10
CA ILE A 263 1.96 -33.60 1.38
C ILE A 263 1.44 -34.74 2.25
N VAL A 264 0.28 -35.26 1.91
CA VAL A 264 -0.42 -36.28 2.66
C VAL A 264 -0.15 -37.65 2.05
N LYS A 265 0.36 -38.58 2.86
CA LYS A 265 0.71 -39.94 2.41
C LYS A 265 -0.14 -41.04 3.03
N ASN A 266 -1.03 -40.69 3.95
CA ASN A 266 -1.90 -41.65 4.61
C ASN A 266 -3.26 -41.04 4.93
N TYR A 267 -4.24 -41.91 5.08
CA TYR A 267 -5.63 -41.53 5.33
C TYR A 267 -5.81 -40.78 6.65
N GLN A 268 -5.05 -41.12 7.70
CA GLN A 268 -5.17 -40.47 9.01
C GLN A 268 -4.79 -38.99 8.96
N GLN A 269 -3.72 -38.64 8.25
CA GLN A 269 -3.32 -37.25 8.00
C GLN A 269 -4.38 -36.50 7.19
N LEU A 270 -4.95 -37.14 6.17
CA LEU A 270 -6.00 -36.53 5.36
C LEU A 270 -7.24 -36.19 6.21
N VAL A 271 -7.70 -37.14 7.02
CA VAL A 271 -8.84 -36.94 7.91
C VAL A 271 -8.55 -35.86 8.96
N ALA A 272 -7.34 -35.85 9.53
CA ALA A 272 -6.95 -34.82 10.49
C ALA A 272 -7.01 -33.41 9.88
N LEU A 273 -6.56 -33.24 8.63
CA LEU A 273 -6.65 -31.96 7.92
C LEU A 273 -8.10 -31.59 7.57
N LEU A 274 -8.90 -32.55 7.10
CA LEU A 274 -10.32 -32.34 6.74
C LEU A 274 -11.21 -32.00 7.95
N THR A 275 -10.84 -32.48 9.13
CA THR A 275 -11.63 -32.30 10.37
C THR A 275 -11.11 -31.18 11.26
N ASN A 276 -9.97 -30.55 10.92
CA ASN A 276 -9.44 -29.44 11.70
C ASN A 276 -10.20 -28.14 11.39
N PRO A 277 -10.95 -27.57 12.35
CA PRO A 277 -11.69 -26.32 12.14
C PRO A 277 -10.79 -25.07 12.01
N GLU A 278 -9.48 -25.20 12.25
CA GLU A 278 -8.51 -24.12 12.10
C GLU A 278 -7.97 -24.00 10.67
N HIS A 279 -8.36 -24.92 9.77
CA HIS A 279 -7.93 -24.94 8.38
C HIS A 279 -9.14 -24.91 7.44
N GLU A 280 -9.05 -24.05 6.43
CA GLU A 280 -9.95 -24.09 5.28
C GLU A 280 -9.20 -24.78 4.14
N ILE A 281 -9.69 -25.94 3.71
CA ILE A 281 -9.12 -26.63 2.55
C ILE A 281 -9.60 -25.92 1.29
N THR A 282 -8.63 -25.46 0.49
CA THR A 282 -8.88 -24.73 -0.75
C THR A 282 -8.79 -25.63 -1.97
N ASP A 283 -7.96 -26.69 -1.92
CA ASP A 283 -7.81 -27.62 -3.04
C ASP A 283 -7.26 -28.98 -2.56
N ILE A 284 -7.58 -30.06 -3.27
CA ILE A 284 -7.05 -31.40 -3.03
C ILE A 284 -6.66 -32.01 -4.36
N LEU A 285 -5.37 -32.30 -4.54
CA LEU A 285 -4.82 -32.87 -5.76
C LEU A 285 -4.20 -34.24 -5.47
N PRO A 286 -4.86 -35.35 -5.85
CA PRO A 286 -4.23 -36.67 -5.82
C PRO A 286 -3.13 -36.71 -6.89
N VAL A 287 -1.90 -36.97 -6.47
CA VAL A 287 -0.73 -37.02 -7.36
C VAL A 287 -0.54 -38.43 -7.91
N ASN A 288 -0.71 -39.43 -7.05
CA ASN A 288 -0.71 -40.86 -7.37
C ASN A 288 -1.43 -41.63 -6.24
N ASP A 289 -1.38 -42.96 -6.30
CA ASP A 289 -2.08 -43.85 -5.37
C ASP A 289 -1.61 -43.71 -3.89
N GLU A 290 -0.45 -43.10 -3.66
CA GLU A 290 0.17 -42.99 -2.33
C GLU A 290 0.27 -41.54 -1.81
N VAL A 291 0.09 -40.53 -2.67
CA VAL A 291 0.38 -39.12 -2.35
C VAL A 291 -0.74 -38.21 -2.79
N ILE A 292 -1.22 -37.40 -1.85
CA ILE A 292 -2.22 -36.36 -2.06
C ILE A 292 -1.61 -35.02 -1.61
N TYR A 293 -1.73 -34.00 -2.44
CA TYR A 293 -1.44 -32.63 -2.04
C TYR A 293 -2.72 -31.97 -1.55
N VAL A 294 -2.72 -31.49 -0.32
CA VAL A 294 -3.84 -30.75 0.27
C VAL A 294 -3.43 -29.29 0.41
N CYS A 295 -4.07 -28.41 -0.34
CA CYS A 295 -3.90 -26.97 -0.18
C CYS A 295 -4.87 -26.46 0.87
N LEU A 296 -4.36 -25.80 1.90
CA LEU A 296 -5.15 -25.28 3.02
C LEU A 296 -4.73 -23.87 3.38
N VAL A 297 -5.63 -23.12 3.98
CA VAL A 297 -5.39 -21.79 4.51
C VAL A 297 -5.74 -21.83 6.00
N GLU A 298 -4.88 -21.26 6.85
CA GLU A 298 -5.24 -21.09 8.26
C GLU A 298 -6.39 -20.10 8.39
N ILE A 299 -7.48 -20.57 8.98
CA ILE A 299 -8.56 -19.71 9.45
C ILE A 299 -8.04 -19.06 10.72
N ALA A 300 -7.38 -17.91 10.58
CA ALA A 300 -7.09 -17.06 11.74
C ALA A 300 -8.40 -16.88 12.51
N ARG A 301 -8.45 -17.26 13.80
CA ARG A 301 -9.62 -17.08 14.67
C ARG A 301 -10.02 -15.61 14.69
N ARG A 302 -10.81 -15.20 13.70
CA ARG A 302 -11.58 -13.97 13.66
C ARG A 302 -12.94 -14.37 14.18
N SER A 303 -13.37 -13.70 15.24
CA SER A 303 -14.72 -13.81 15.77
C SER A 303 -15.75 -13.71 14.64
N GLY A 304 -16.25 -14.87 14.21
CA GLY A 304 -17.41 -15.07 13.35
C GLY A 304 -17.35 -14.46 11.94
N ARG A 305 -16.62 -15.09 11.01
CA ARG A 305 -17.07 -15.29 9.60
C ARG A 305 -16.04 -16.08 8.78
N SER A 306 -16.53 -17.11 8.09
CA SER A 306 -15.89 -17.74 6.94
C SER A 306 -16.04 -16.84 5.70
N PHE A 307 -15.00 -16.77 4.88
CA PHE A 307 -15.06 -16.17 3.54
C PHE A 307 -14.69 -17.25 2.54
N SER A 308 -15.63 -17.65 1.67
CA SER A 308 -15.31 -18.62 0.62
C SER A 308 -14.30 -18.00 -0.35
N ALA A 309 -13.14 -18.61 -0.47
CA ALA A 309 -12.15 -18.26 -1.46
C ALA A 309 -12.58 -18.78 -2.85
N ASP A 310 -13.47 -18.06 -3.54
CA ASP A 310 -13.69 -18.28 -4.97
C ASP A 310 -13.08 -17.11 -5.76
N GLN A 311 -11.77 -17.20 -6.00
CA GLN A 311 -11.06 -16.43 -7.02
C GLN A 311 -10.18 -17.40 -7.81
N ARG A 312 -10.78 -17.99 -8.84
CA ARG A 312 -10.06 -18.74 -9.88
C ARG A 312 -8.99 -17.85 -10.51
N ARG A 313 -7.76 -18.37 -10.55
CA ARG A 313 -6.60 -17.76 -11.20
C ARG A 313 -6.61 -18.13 -12.68
N ASP A 314 -6.54 -17.14 -13.55
CA ASP A 314 -5.96 -17.32 -14.88
C ASP A 314 -4.50 -16.86 -14.81
N ARG A 315 -3.56 -17.82 -14.94
CA ARG A 315 -2.12 -17.54 -14.98
C ARG A 315 -1.72 -17.39 -16.45
N GLY A 316 -1.67 -16.15 -16.93
CA GLY A 316 -0.91 -15.80 -18.13
C GLY A 316 0.56 -15.62 -17.76
N ILE A 317 1.41 -16.53 -18.24
CA ILE A 317 2.87 -16.36 -18.27
C ILE A 317 3.16 -15.27 -19.30
N HIS A 318 3.80 -14.18 -18.88
CA HIS A 318 4.47 -13.26 -19.81
C HIS A 318 5.95 -13.16 -19.42
N ASP A 319 6.77 -13.74 -20.28
CA ASP A 319 8.19 -13.45 -20.40
C ASP A 319 8.41 -12.04 -20.96
N GLY A 320 9.47 -11.38 -20.46
CA GLY A 320 10.31 -10.52 -21.29
C GLY A 320 9.97 -9.02 -21.40
N ALA A 321 11.03 -8.23 -21.21
CA ALA A 321 11.26 -6.84 -21.63
C ALA A 321 10.59 -5.71 -20.81
N GLY A 322 11.46 -4.90 -20.19
CA GLY A 322 11.07 -3.65 -19.53
C GLY A 322 10.44 -2.68 -20.51
N ALA A 323 9.19 -2.32 -20.24
CA ALA A 323 8.51 -1.22 -20.90
C ALA A 323 8.71 0.06 -20.07
N ALA A 324 9.33 1.06 -20.68
CA ALA A 324 9.49 2.39 -20.12
C ALA A 324 8.12 3.09 -20.08
N GLU A 325 7.72 3.58 -18.92
CA GLU A 325 6.46 4.32 -18.75
C GLU A 325 6.75 5.80 -18.51
N ILE A 326 6.16 6.62 -19.38
CA ILE A 326 6.44 8.05 -19.55
C ILE A 326 5.47 8.85 -18.70
N ILE A 327 5.99 9.64 -17.75
CA ILE A 327 5.21 10.64 -17.02
C ILE A 327 5.59 12.02 -17.56
N ARG A 328 4.63 12.71 -18.20
CA ARG A 328 4.73 14.15 -18.45
C ARG A 328 4.70 14.89 -17.11
N THR A 329 5.82 15.47 -16.71
CA THR A 329 5.90 16.38 -15.56
C THR A 329 5.31 17.74 -15.94
N PHE A 330 4.28 18.18 -15.23
CA PHE A 330 4.02 19.60 -15.03
C PHE A 330 4.30 19.94 -13.57
N ARG A 331 5.00 21.06 -13.38
CA ARG A 331 5.45 21.65 -12.12
C ARG A 331 4.55 21.30 -10.93
N ILE A 332 5.11 20.60 -9.95
CA ILE A 332 4.70 20.77 -8.55
C ILE A 332 5.30 22.12 -8.15
N ILE A 333 4.47 23.16 -8.12
CA ILE A 333 4.76 24.36 -7.33
C ILE A 333 4.18 24.02 -5.95
N GLU A 334 5.11 23.90 -4.99
CA GLU A 334 5.00 23.82 -3.53
C GLU A 334 3.72 23.27 -2.89
#